data_AF-A0A7J9ACU8-F1
#
_entry.id   AF-A0A7J9ACU8-F1
#
_cell.length_a   1.000
_cell.length_b   1.000
_cell.length_c   1.000
_cell.angle_alpha   90.00
_cell.angle_beta   90.00
_cell.angle_gamma   90.00
#
_symmetry.space_group_name_H-M   'P 1'
#
loop_
_entity.id
_entity.type
_entity.pdbx_description
1 polymer ?
#
loop_
_entity_poly.entity_id
_entity_poly.type
_entity_poly.pdbx_seq_one_letter_code
_entity_poly.pdbx_strand_id
1 'polypeptide(L)'
;MGFRSRVLSTMVTLFVASLSLLPRRVLRLISELSNGKSWSNTAHEACCSHLPQYHTIRNVLYMARTEFIKLSETPDWEFMRENQEKISFLYGIDDHWGPLQMFEEVSRQASGIALSIEREGHTHGFCCTEAGSIWVARHVASLIKNKLAR
;
A
#
# COMPACT_ATOMS: atom_id res chain seq x y z
N MET A 1 -13.23 4.25 1.52
CA MET A 1 -14.12 4.20 2.70
C MET A 1 -15.09 3.02 2.56
N GLY A 2 -14.84 1.89 3.22
CA GLY A 2 -15.69 0.68 3.14
C GLY A 2 -15.28 -0.42 4.12
N PHE A 3 -13.98 -0.54 4.41
CA PHE A 3 -13.43 -1.59 5.28
C PHE A 3 -13.71 -1.45 6.79
N ARG A 4 -14.42 -0.41 7.25
CA ARG A 4 -14.74 -0.24 8.69
C ARG A 4 -15.80 -1.22 9.20
N SER A 5 -16.67 -1.73 8.32
CA SER A 5 -17.74 -2.66 8.68
C SER A 5 -17.23 -4.08 8.88
N ARG A 6 -17.46 -4.66 10.06
CA ARG A 6 -17.14 -6.06 10.36
C ARG A 6 -17.92 -7.02 9.47
N VAL A 7 -19.20 -6.72 9.22
CA VAL A 7 -20.06 -7.56 8.37
C VAL A 7 -19.54 -7.59 6.94
N LEU A 8 -19.20 -6.42 6.38
CA LEU A 8 -18.65 -6.34 5.02
C LEU A 8 -17.30 -7.06 4.93
N SER A 9 -16.43 -6.88 5.91
CA SER A 9 -15.14 -7.57 5.97
C SER A 9 -15.32 -9.09 5.99
N THR A 10 -16.27 -9.62 6.77
CA THR A 10 -16.60 -11.05 6.77
C THR A 10 -17.16 -11.51 5.43
N MET A 11 -18.07 -10.74 4.80
CA MET A 11 -18.61 -11.09 3.48
C MET A 11 -17.52 -11.15 2.41
N VAL A 12 -16.63 -10.15 2.36
CA VAL A 12 -15.49 -10.13 1.44
C VAL A 12 -14.53 -11.28 1.74
N THR A 13 -14.26 -11.58 3.01
CA THR A 13 -13.43 -12.73 3.42
C THR A 13 -14.01 -14.03 2.86
N LEU A 14 -15.31 -14.29 3.07
CA LEU A 14 -15.96 -15.51 2.60
C LEU A 14 -15.99 -15.59 1.07
N PHE A 15 -16.26 -14.48 0.40
CA PHE A 15 -16.23 -14.41 -1.06
C PHE A 15 -14.85 -14.71 -1.63
N VAL A 16 -13.81 -14.05 -1.12
CA VAL A 16 -12.42 -14.28 -1.59
C VAL A 16 -11.97 -15.69 -1.20
N ALA A 17 -12.38 -16.20 -0.04
CA ALA A 17 -12.06 -17.56 0.38
C ALA A 17 -12.69 -18.63 -0.51
N SER A 18 -13.92 -18.41 -1.00
CA SER A 18 -14.57 -19.37 -1.90
C SER A 18 -13.87 -19.47 -3.27
N LEU A 19 -13.11 -18.43 -3.67
CA LEU A 19 -12.28 -18.50 -4.88
C LEU A 19 -11.20 -19.58 -4.78
N SER A 20 -10.78 -19.99 -3.58
CA SER A 20 -9.84 -21.11 -3.39
C SER A 20 -10.35 -22.45 -3.94
N LEU A 21 -11.65 -22.57 -4.20
CA LEU A 21 -12.27 -23.74 -4.82
C LEU A 21 -12.02 -23.81 -6.34
N LEU A 22 -11.60 -22.70 -6.96
CA LEU A 22 -11.34 -22.64 -8.40
C LEU A 22 -9.95 -23.23 -8.74
N PRO A 23 -9.79 -23.85 -9.92
CA PRO A 23 -8.48 -24.26 -10.38
C PRO A 23 -7.51 -23.08 -10.47
N ARG A 24 -6.22 -23.29 -10.12
CA ARG A 24 -5.19 -22.24 -10.12
C ARG A 24 -5.08 -21.48 -11.45
N ARG A 25 -5.30 -22.15 -12.59
CA ARG A 25 -5.28 -21.52 -13.92
C ARG A 25 -6.39 -20.47 -14.08
N VAL A 26 -7.57 -20.73 -13.53
CA VAL A 26 -8.71 -19.81 -13.56
C VAL A 26 -8.42 -18.60 -12.66
N LEU A 27 -7.90 -18.83 -11.46
CA LEU A 27 -7.49 -17.75 -10.55
C LEU A 27 -6.41 -16.86 -11.18
N ARG A 28 -5.46 -17.47 -11.89
CA ARG A 28 -4.42 -16.72 -12.61
C ARG A 28 -5.00 -15.85 -13.72
N LEU A 29 -5.91 -16.39 -14.52
CA LEU A 29 -6.61 -15.60 -15.54
C LEU A 29 -7.35 -14.42 -14.92
N ILE A 30 -8.10 -14.65 -13.83
CA ILE A 30 -8.81 -13.58 -13.12
C ILE A 30 -7.81 -12.52 -12.63
N SER A 31 -6.69 -12.94 -12.02
CA SER A 31 -5.67 -12.02 -11.51
C SER A 31 -5.03 -11.18 -12.63
N GLU A 32 -4.70 -11.79 -13.76
CA GLU A 32 -4.13 -11.08 -14.92
C GLU A 32 -5.13 -10.09 -15.56
N LEU A 33 -6.42 -10.43 -15.56
CA LEU A 33 -7.48 -9.54 -16.05
C LEU A 33 -7.77 -8.38 -15.09
N SER A 34 -7.74 -8.62 -13.78
CA SER A 34 -8.05 -7.61 -12.77
C SER A 34 -6.87 -6.69 -12.46
N ASN A 35 -5.68 -7.25 -12.28
CA ASN A 35 -4.49 -6.50 -11.86
C ASN A 35 -3.59 -6.09 -13.03
N GLY A 36 -3.86 -6.62 -14.22
CA GLY A 36 -3.03 -6.42 -15.41
C GLY A 36 -1.80 -7.33 -15.44
N LYS A 37 -1.19 -7.42 -16.62
CA LYS A 37 0.01 -8.25 -16.87
C LYS A 37 1.31 -7.64 -16.36
N SER A 38 1.27 -6.41 -15.84
CA SER A 38 2.44 -5.71 -15.29
C SER A 38 2.84 -6.21 -13.91
N TRP A 39 1.94 -6.92 -13.22
CA TRP A 39 2.28 -7.63 -11.99
C TRP A 39 3.31 -8.72 -12.27
N SER A 40 4.28 -8.85 -11.37
CA SER A 40 5.27 -9.91 -11.43
C SER A 40 4.61 -11.29 -11.27
N ASN A 41 5.28 -12.33 -11.77
CA ASN A 41 4.83 -13.71 -11.59
C ASN A 41 4.65 -14.06 -10.10
N THR A 42 5.53 -13.58 -9.23
CA THR A 42 5.45 -13.79 -7.78
C THR A 42 4.22 -13.11 -7.17
N ALA A 43 3.89 -11.89 -7.62
CA ALA A 43 2.70 -11.18 -7.16
C ALA A 43 1.41 -11.91 -7.59
N HIS A 44 1.34 -12.35 -8.85
CA HIS A 44 0.23 -13.19 -9.32
C HIS A 44 0.15 -14.51 -8.54
N GLU A 45 1.28 -15.19 -8.31
CA GLU A 45 1.30 -16.44 -7.57
C GLU A 45 0.79 -16.26 -6.14
N ALA A 46 1.27 -15.24 -5.41
CA ALA A 46 0.79 -14.91 -4.07
C ALA A 46 -0.72 -14.59 -4.08
N CYS A 47 -1.19 -13.81 -5.06
CA CYS A 47 -2.59 -13.48 -5.24
C CYS A 47 -3.47 -14.71 -5.49
N CYS A 48 -2.96 -15.73 -6.19
CA CYS A 48 -3.75 -16.91 -6.53
C CYS A 48 -3.65 -18.05 -5.49
N SER A 49 -2.56 -18.13 -4.73
CA SER A 49 -2.28 -19.27 -3.85
C SER A 49 -2.39 -18.95 -2.35
N HIS A 50 -2.11 -17.71 -1.96
CA HIS A 50 -2.07 -17.30 -0.55
C HIS A 50 -3.25 -16.40 -0.20
N LEU A 51 -3.55 -15.40 -1.03
CA LEU A 51 -4.63 -14.44 -0.77
C LEU A 51 -6.01 -15.11 -0.59
N PRO A 52 -6.42 -16.14 -1.37
CA PRO A 52 -7.71 -16.80 -1.19
C PRO A 52 -7.80 -17.68 0.06
N GLN A 53 -6.72 -17.84 0.84
CA GLN A 53 -6.81 -18.56 2.09
C GLN A 53 -7.59 -17.71 3.10
N TYR A 54 -8.61 -18.29 3.72
CA TYR A 54 -9.53 -17.58 4.62
C TYR A 54 -8.81 -16.73 5.66
N HIS A 55 -7.82 -17.31 6.34
CA HIS A 55 -7.06 -16.59 7.37
C HIS A 55 -6.21 -15.45 6.79
N THR A 56 -5.64 -15.63 5.60
CA THR A 56 -4.83 -14.62 4.93
C THR A 56 -5.67 -13.40 4.57
N ILE A 57 -6.77 -13.57 3.83
CA ILE A 57 -7.62 -12.43 3.45
C ILE A 57 -8.27 -11.78 4.67
N ARG A 58 -8.69 -12.57 5.68
CA ARG A 58 -9.21 -12.02 6.93
C ARG A 58 -8.17 -11.12 7.61
N ASN A 59 -6.92 -11.54 7.66
CA ASN A 59 -5.83 -10.76 8.25
C ASN A 59 -5.52 -9.50 7.43
N VAL A 60 -5.48 -9.60 6.10
CA VAL A 60 -5.30 -8.44 5.20
C VAL A 60 -6.39 -7.39 5.45
N LEU A 61 -7.66 -7.81 5.48
CA LEU A 61 -8.78 -6.90 5.74
C LEU A 61 -8.76 -6.33 7.16
N TYR A 62 -8.34 -7.12 8.14
CA TYR A 62 -8.15 -6.63 9.51
C TYR A 62 -7.07 -5.55 9.57
N MET A 63 -5.89 -5.80 8.99
CA MET A 63 -4.77 -4.85 8.95
C MET A 63 -5.18 -3.55 8.25
N ALA A 64 -5.77 -3.65 7.05
CA ALA A 64 -6.27 -2.49 6.31
C ALA A 64 -7.28 -1.69 7.16
N ARG A 65 -8.24 -2.37 7.81
CA ARG A 65 -9.22 -1.71 8.68
C ARG A 65 -8.56 -1.00 9.85
N THR A 66 -7.62 -1.65 10.55
CA THR A 66 -6.95 -1.06 11.71
C THR A 66 -6.06 0.10 11.30
N GLU A 67 -5.40 0.01 10.16
CA GLU A 67 -4.62 1.11 9.58
C GLU A 67 -5.50 2.33 9.31
N PHE A 68 -6.63 2.18 8.61
CA PHE A 68 -7.56 3.30 8.38
C PHE A 68 -8.22 3.86 9.65
N ILE A 69 -8.34 3.06 10.71
CA ILE A 69 -8.78 3.58 12.02
C ILE A 69 -7.67 4.43 12.60
N LYS A 70 -6.44 3.92 12.63
CA LYS A 70 -5.30 4.62 13.22
C LYS A 70 -4.93 5.88 12.45
N LEU A 71 -4.97 5.85 11.13
CA LEU A 71 -4.75 7.01 10.26
C LEU A 71 -5.81 8.12 10.43
N SER A 72 -6.97 7.80 10.99
CA SER A 72 -7.99 8.83 11.29
C SER A 72 -7.82 9.50 12.65
N GLU A 73 -6.91 8.98 13.47
CA GLU A 73 -6.51 9.63 14.71
C GLU A 73 -5.46 10.70 14.40
N THR A 74 -5.36 11.71 15.27
CA THR A 74 -4.32 12.74 15.13
C THR A 74 -2.93 12.10 15.21
N PRO A 75 -2.06 12.30 14.21
CA PRO A 75 -0.67 11.86 14.26
C PRO A 75 0.09 12.49 15.43
N ASP A 76 1.11 11.78 15.92
CA ASP A 76 2.01 12.31 16.93
C ASP A 76 2.97 13.35 16.31
N TRP A 77 2.48 14.59 16.23
CA TRP A 77 3.21 15.67 15.59
C TRP A 77 4.49 16.05 16.32
N GLU A 78 4.53 15.87 17.63
CA GLU A 78 5.74 16.12 18.43
C GLU A 78 6.83 15.13 18.03
N PHE A 79 6.53 13.84 18.08
CA PHE A 79 7.45 12.79 17.63
C PHE A 79 7.94 13.01 16.19
N MET A 80 7.01 13.36 15.29
CA MET A 80 7.33 13.60 13.88
C MET A 80 8.29 14.77 13.69
N ARG A 81 8.09 15.89 14.40
CA ARG A 81 9.01 17.04 14.34
C ARG A 81 10.36 16.71 14.97
N GLU A 82 10.39 16.04 16.11
CA GLU A 82 11.64 15.64 16.77
C GLU A 82 12.49 14.70 15.90
N ASN A 83 11.85 13.88 15.06
CA ASN A 83 12.52 12.92 14.19
C ASN A 83 12.49 13.31 12.71
N GLN A 84 12.22 14.58 12.39
CA GLN A 84 11.98 15.03 11.02
C GLN A 84 13.14 14.76 10.06
N GLU A 85 14.37 14.67 10.56
CA GLU A 85 15.55 14.37 9.75
C GLU A 85 15.69 12.88 9.39
N LYS A 86 15.02 12.00 10.13
CA LYS A 86 15.05 10.52 9.98
C LYS A 86 13.85 9.99 9.21
N ILE A 87 12.85 10.83 8.96
CA ILE A 87 11.58 10.45 8.33
C ILE A 87 11.48 11.11 6.95
N SER A 88 10.95 10.37 5.98
CA SER A 88 10.55 10.89 4.67
C SER A 88 9.27 10.17 4.26
N PHE A 89 8.33 10.90 3.65
CA PHE A 89 7.13 10.29 3.07
C PHE A 89 7.11 10.43 1.55
N LEU A 90 6.67 9.35 0.91
CA LEU A 90 6.41 9.28 -0.53
C LEU A 90 4.93 8.96 -0.70
N TYR A 91 4.23 9.79 -1.48
CA TYR A 91 2.82 9.61 -1.79
C TYR A 91 2.61 9.35 -3.27
N GLY A 92 1.63 8.53 -3.64
CA GLY A 92 1.17 8.45 -5.03
C GLY A 92 0.22 9.58 -5.36
N ILE A 93 0.32 10.16 -6.57
CA ILE A 93 -0.57 11.24 -7.00
C ILE A 93 -2.05 10.82 -7.02
N ASP A 94 -2.34 9.55 -7.28
CA ASP A 94 -3.69 8.96 -7.33
C ASP A 94 -3.86 7.79 -6.33
N ASP A 95 -3.12 7.85 -5.22
CA ASP A 95 -3.18 6.82 -4.19
C ASP A 95 -4.40 7.02 -3.28
N HIS A 96 -5.42 6.19 -3.50
CA HIS A 96 -6.65 6.19 -2.71
C HIS A 96 -6.47 5.56 -1.30
N TRP A 97 -5.38 4.83 -1.08
CA TRP A 97 -5.03 4.24 0.22
C TRP A 97 -4.21 5.23 1.07
N GLY A 98 -3.34 6.02 0.44
CA GLY A 98 -2.57 7.11 1.04
C GLY A 98 -2.89 8.47 0.42
N PRO A 99 -4.06 9.07 0.70
CA PRO A 99 -4.52 10.28 0.01
C PRO A 99 -3.61 11.50 0.28
N LEU A 100 -3.48 12.37 -0.72
CA LEU A 100 -2.68 13.60 -0.65
C LEU A 100 -3.12 14.59 0.44
N GLN A 101 -4.34 14.44 0.99
CA GLN A 101 -4.76 15.20 2.18
C GLN A 101 -3.76 15.02 3.34
N MET A 102 -3.21 13.82 3.52
CA MET A 102 -2.22 13.56 4.58
C MET A 102 -0.88 14.23 4.25
N PHE A 103 -0.48 14.27 2.97
CA PHE A 103 0.68 15.05 2.52
C PHE A 103 0.54 16.53 2.92
N GLU A 104 -0.62 17.14 2.68
CA GLU A 104 -0.90 18.55 3.01
C GLU A 104 -0.94 18.80 4.53
N GLU A 105 -1.35 17.81 5.31
CA GLU A 105 -1.35 17.91 6.76
C GLU A 105 0.07 17.85 7.32
N VAL A 106 0.87 16.88 6.87
CA VAL A 106 2.28 16.76 7.28
C VAL A 106 3.08 17.98 6.85
N SER A 107 2.86 18.50 5.64
CA SER A 107 3.59 19.70 5.16
C SER A 107 3.33 20.93 6.02
N ARG A 108 2.17 21.02 6.68
CA ARG A 108 1.81 22.12 7.59
C ARG A 108 2.30 21.87 9.02
N GLN A 109 2.13 20.67 9.55
CA GLN A 109 2.37 20.35 10.97
C GLN A 109 3.83 19.96 11.28
N ALA A 110 4.55 19.45 10.28
CA ALA A 110 5.92 18.97 10.38
C ALA A 110 6.71 19.30 9.09
N SER A 111 6.79 20.59 8.76
CA SER A 111 7.35 21.11 7.50
C SER A 111 8.83 20.77 7.24
N GLY A 112 9.59 20.33 8.26
CA GLY A 112 10.96 19.86 8.09
C GLY A 112 11.09 18.40 7.61
N ILE A 113 9.99 17.64 7.54
CA ILE A 113 9.99 16.29 6.97
C ILE A 113 10.09 16.37 5.44
N ALA A 114 10.94 15.53 4.86
CA ALA A 114 11.02 15.40 3.41
C ALA A 114 9.75 14.73 2.86
N LEU A 115 9.05 15.42 1.96
CA LEU A 115 7.84 14.93 1.30
C LEU A 115 8.06 14.84 -0.21
N SER A 116 7.61 13.74 -0.81
CA SER A 116 7.70 13.48 -2.25
C SER A 116 6.38 12.94 -2.79
N ILE A 117 6.12 13.21 -4.06
CA ILE A 117 4.95 12.70 -4.79
C ILE A 117 5.45 11.92 -6.02
N GLU A 118 5.07 10.65 -6.11
CA GLU A 118 5.19 9.77 -7.26
C GLU A 118 4.16 10.23 -8.32
N ARG A 119 4.61 10.43 -9.57
CA ARG A 119 3.81 11.00 -10.68
C ARG A 119 3.87 10.20 -11.99
N GLU A 120 4.64 9.12 -12.04
CA GLU A 120 4.73 8.19 -13.16
C GLU A 120 3.61 7.13 -13.15
N GLY A 121 2.76 7.13 -12.12
CA GLY A 121 1.58 6.27 -12.06
C GLY A 121 1.84 4.91 -11.44
N HIS A 122 2.88 4.79 -10.60
CA HIS A 122 3.11 3.58 -9.81
C HIS A 122 2.08 3.54 -8.68
N THR A 123 1.28 2.47 -8.65
CA THR A 123 0.16 2.36 -7.70
C THR A 123 0.63 2.12 -6.26
N HIS A 124 -0.29 2.18 -5.29
CA HIS A 124 -0.02 1.81 -3.90
C HIS A 124 0.66 0.42 -3.77
N GLY A 125 0.27 -0.52 -4.65
CA GLY A 125 0.91 -1.82 -4.79
C GLY A 125 2.16 -1.78 -5.67
N PHE A 126 3.01 -0.75 -5.56
CA PHE A 126 4.19 -0.56 -6.41
C PHE A 126 5.10 -1.80 -6.42
N CYS A 127 5.18 -2.50 -5.28
CA CYS A 127 5.99 -3.70 -5.08
C CYS A 127 5.49 -4.92 -5.87
N CYS A 128 4.26 -4.90 -6.37
CA CYS A 128 3.73 -5.97 -7.22
C CYS A 128 4.30 -5.92 -8.63
N THR A 129 4.84 -4.78 -9.07
CA THR A 129 5.42 -4.58 -10.41
C THR A 129 6.92 -4.37 -10.33
N GLU A 130 7.65 -4.81 -11.34
CA GLU A 130 9.09 -4.57 -11.42
C GLU A 130 9.39 -3.07 -11.57
N ALA A 131 8.67 -2.38 -12.45
CA ALA A 131 8.84 -0.95 -12.69
C ALA A 131 8.63 -0.11 -11.41
N GLY A 132 7.53 -0.33 -10.69
CA GLY A 132 7.25 0.38 -9.44
C GLY A 132 8.27 0.06 -8.35
N SER A 133 8.68 -1.20 -8.22
CA SER A 133 9.73 -1.60 -7.27
C SER A 133 11.06 -0.92 -7.56
N ILE A 134 11.50 -0.90 -8.81
CA ILE A 134 12.75 -0.26 -9.23
C ILE A 134 12.67 1.25 -9.01
N TRP A 135 11.54 1.87 -9.35
CA TRP A 135 11.35 3.30 -9.18
C TRP A 135 11.49 3.71 -7.71
N VAL A 136 10.75 3.05 -6.81
CA VAL A 136 10.80 3.33 -5.36
C VAL A 136 12.20 3.05 -4.81
N ALA A 137 12.84 1.95 -5.22
CA ALA A 137 14.21 1.65 -4.79
C ALA A 137 15.21 2.73 -5.21
N ARG A 138 15.12 3.24 -6.45
CA ARG A 138 15.96 4.35 -6.93
C ARG A 138 15.68 5.64 -6.17
N HIS A 139 14.42 5.95 -5.91
CA HIS A 139 14.01 7.11 -5.12
C HIS A 139 14.62 7.06 -3.71
N VAL A 140 14.45 5.94 -3.01
CA VAL A 140 15.02 5.72 -1.66
C VAL A 140 16.54 5.78 -1.68
N ALA A 141 17.20 5.15 -2.65
CA ALA A 141 18.65 5.20 -2.78
C ALA A 141 19.17 6.64 -2.98
N SER A 142 18.46 7.45 -3.76
CA SER A 142 18.78 8.87 -3.95
C SER A 142 18.61 9.67 -2.65
N LEU A 143 17.53 9.44 -1.90
CA LEU A 143 17.32 10.08 -0.60
C LEU A 143 18.44 9.78 0.38
N ILE A 144 18.83 8.50 0.51
CA ILE A 144 19.93 8.08 1.40
C ILE A 144 21.25 8.74 0.98
N LYS A 145 21.59 8.72 -0.31
CA LYS A 145 22.81 9.36 -0.81
C LYS A 145 22.84 10.86 -0.52
N ASN A 146 21.73 11.56 -0.74
CA ASN A 146 21.61 12.99 -0.49
C ASN A 146 21.68 13.32 1.01
N LYS A 147 21.25 12.41 1.89
CA LYS A 147 21.39 12.55 3.35
C LYS A 147 22.82 12.32 3.81
N LEU A 148 23.53 11.34 3.24
CA LEU A 148 24.94 11.06 3.57
C LEU A 148 25.94 12.08 3.01
N ALA A 149 25.55 12.82 1.97
CA ALA A 149 26.36 13.86 1.36
C ALA A 149 26.23 15.25 2.04
N ARG A 150 25.35 15.37 3.04
CA ARG A 150 25.18 16.57 3.87
C ARG A 150 25.95 16.39 5.17
#